data_AF-A0A554L922-F1
#
_entry.id   AF-A0A554L922-F1
#
_cell.length_a   1.000
_cell.length_b   1.000
_cell.length_c   1.000
_cell.angle_alpha   90.00
_cell.angle_beta   90.00
_cell.angle_gamma   90.00
#
_symmetry.space_group_name_H-M   'P 1'
#
loop_
_entity.id
_entity.type
_entity.pdbx_description
1 polymer ?
#
loop_
_entity_poly.entity_id
_entity_poly.type
_entity_poly.pdbx_seq_one_letter_code
_entity_poly.pdbx_strand_id
1 'polypeptide(L)'
;VYTGSWLSDAKIKFSKSNCAAYLLANDGGSLVSGSPIRQEYLETSLSWINDGKIEDYMAKHQHDKKADELWQYFQDVIAWVRKTFPNYRREMNSVQWGELYNQFKDKKLDATKLETEIKKLMQDEDVTKKSGIYPYVLTRQEKYLSIRAFTEKMKREAYERQRGVCPWCKKEKKEKQKWDIEEMEADHITPWHGGGKTIAENCQMLCKEHNRTKSGI
;
A
#
# COMPACT_ATOMS: atom_id res chain seq x y z
N VAL A 1 -10.02 -28.15 -12.16
CA VAL A 1 -9.70 -28.63 -10.80
C VAL A 1 -8.28 -29.16 -10.83
N TYR A 2 -7.34 -28.50 -10.14
CA TYR A 2 -5.95 -28.96 -10.05
C TYR A 2 -5.84 -30.06 -9.00
N THR A 3 -5.21 -31.18 -9.36
CA THR A 3 -4.93 -32.30 -8.46
C THR A 3 -3.52 -32.80 -8.75
N GLY A 4 -2.82 -33.30 -7.74
CA GLY A 4 -1.45 -33.80 -7.94
C GLY A 4 -0.61 -33.76 -6.68
N SER A 5 0.56 -34.41 -6.76
CA SER A 5 1.54 -34.47 -5.66
C SER A 5 1.97 -33.10 -5.18
N TRP A 6 2.19 -32.16 -6.11
CA TRP A 6 2.54 -30.78 -5.80
C TRP A 6 1.50 -30.10 -4.91
N LEU A 7 0.21 -30.17 -5.27
CA LEU A 7 -0.86 -29.51 -4.51
C LEU A 7 -1.06 -30.15 -3.14
N SER A 8 -0.94 -31.48 -3.03
CA SER A 8 -1.01 -32.16 -1.74
C SER A 8 0.11 -31.72 -0.80
N ASP A 9 1.33 -31.57 -1.32
CA ASP A 9 2.48 -31.08 -0.55
C ASP A 9 2.32 -29.59 -0.17
N ALA A 10 1.86 -28.74 -1.09
CA ALA A 10 1.54 -27.33 -0.83
C ALA A 10 0.49 -27.17 0.28
N LYS A 11 -0.59 -27.96 0.25
CA LYS A 11 -1.65 -27.92 1.27
C LYS A 11 -1.16 -28.29 2.67
N ILE A 12 -0.17 -29.18 2.79
CA ILE A 12 0.44 -29.50 4.09
C ILE A 12 1.18 -28.28 4.65
N LYS A 13 1.89 -27.54 3.80
CA LYS A 13 2.70 -26.37 4.19
C LYS A 13 1.86 -25.13 4.47
N PHE A 14 0.77 -24.92 3.73
CA PHE A 14 0.00 -23.67 3.71
C PHE A 14 -1.45 -23.78 4.16
N SER A 15 -2.08 -24.95 4.15
CA SER A 15 -3.55 -25.06 4.20
C SER A 15 -4.10 -25.94 5.33
N LYS A 16 -3.41 -25.98 6.47
CA LYS A 16 -3.85 -26.67 7.69
C LYS A 16 -3.78 -25.74 8.89
N SER A 17 -4.57 -26.03 9.93
CA SER A 17 -4.40 -25.38 11.23
C SER A 17 -2.95 -25.50 11.68
N ASN A 18 -2.33 -24.39 12.11
CA ASN A 18 -0.93 -24.34 12.53
C ASN A 18 0.05 -24.93 11.52
N CYS A 19 -0.24 -24.79 10.21
CA CYS A 19 0.71 -25.17 9.18
C CYS A 19 2.01 -24.35 9.28
N ALA A 20 3.08 -24.83 8.63
CA ALA A 20 4.39 -24.19 8.69
C ALA A 20 4.35 -22.72 8.26
N ALA A 21 3.62 -22.39 7.19
CA ALA A 21 3.47 -21.02 6.71
C ALA A 21 2.79 -20.11 7.75
N TYR A 22 1.74 -20.61 8.41
CA TYR A 22 1.05 -19.87 9.46
C TYR A 22 1.97 -19.61 10.65
N LEU A 23 2.63 -20.63 11.16
CA LEU A 23 3.54 -20.48 12.31
C LEU A 23 4.67 -19.49 11.97
N LEU A 24 5.28 -19.61 10.80
CA LEU A 24 6.37 -18.74 10.36
C LEU A 24 5.93 -17.28 10.21
N ALA A 25 4.77 -17.02 9.58
CA ALA A 25 4.28 -15.66 9.38
C ALA A 25 3.78 -14.97 10.66
N ASN A 26 3.48 -15.75 11.71
CA ASN A 26 3.00 -15.24 13.00
C ASN A 26 4.07 -15.22 14.09
N ASP A 27 5.24 -15.83 13.86
CA ASP A 27 6.37 -15.78 14.77
C ASP A 27 6.94 -14.35 14.85
N GLY A 28 6.81 -13.71 16.01
CA GLY A 28 7.14 -12.28 16.20
C GLY A 28 6.06 -11.31 15.71
N GLY A 29 4.82 -11.76 15.52
CA GLY A 29 3.64 -10.94 15.15
C GLY A 29 3.12 -11.21 13.74
N SER A 30 1.82 -11.04 13.49
CA SER A 30 1.21 -11.50 12.22
C SER A 30 1.60 -10.65 11.01
N LEU A 31 2.23 -11.26 10.01
CA LEU A 31 2.58 -10.61 8.73
C LEU A 31 1.61 -10.93 7.59
N VAL A 32 0.81 -11.99 7.73
CA VAL A 32 -0.11 -12.45 6.69
C VAL A 32 -1.49 -12.65 7.29
N SER A 33 -2.45 -11.87 6.80
CA SER A 33 -3.84 -12.00 7.18
C SER A 33 -4.48 -13.21 6.50
N GLY A 34 -5.45 -13.83 7.17
CA GLY A 34 -6.25 -14.91 6.60
C GLY A 34 -6.18 -16.20 7.39
N SER A 35 -6.96 -17.17 6.94
CA SER A 35 -7.11 -18.51 7.52
C SER A 35 -6.42 -19.54 6.63
N PRO A 36 -5.45 -20.28 7.16
CA PRO A 36 -4.85 -21.41 6.46
C PRO A 36 -5.88 -22.44 6.01
N ILE A 37 -6.88 -22.74 6.84
CA ILE A 37 -7.91 -23.76 6.54
C ILE A 37 -8.75 -23.34 5.33
N ARG A 38 -8.98 -22.03 5.15
CA ARG A 38 -9.66 -21.48 3.97
C ARG A 38 -8.74 -21.35 2.75
N GLN A 39 -7.49 -21.84 2.84
CA GLN A 39 -6.46 -21.76 1.80
C GLN A 39 -5.93 -20.35 1.51
N GLU A 40 -6.29 -19.33 2.30
CA GLU A 40 -5.92 -17.93 2.05
C GLU A 40 -4.39 -17.71 2.07
N TYR A 41 -3.65 -18.48 2.88
CA TYR A 41 -2.17 -18.45 2.89
C TYR A 41 -1.57 -19.01 1.60
N LEU A 42 -2.14 -20.09 1.06
CA LEU A 42 -1.68 -20.70 -0.18
C LEU A 42 -1.98 -19.77 -1.36
N GLU A 43 -3.21 -19.24 -1.41
CA GLU A 43 -3.64 -18.28 -2.43
C GLU A 43 -2.79 -17.01 -2.42
N THR A 44 -2.53 -16.44 -1.24
CA THR A 44 -1.66 -15.26 -1.10
C THR A 44 -0.25 -15.55 -1.60
N SER A 45 0.33 -16.69 -1.21
CA SER A 45 1.69 -17.07 -1.63
C SER A 45 1.79 -17.29 -3.15
N LEU A 46 0.76 -17.92 -3.74
CA LEU A 46 0.68 -18.14 -5.18
C LEU A 46 0.48 -16.84 -5.97
N SER A 47 -0.35 -15.94 -5.44
CA SER A 47 -0.53 -14.61 -6.00
C SER A 47 0.80 -13.86 -6.01
N TRP A 48 1.54 -13.90 -4.89
CA TRP A 48 2.81 -13.20 -4.76
C TRP A 48 3.91 -13.72 -5.67
N ILE A 49 4.07 -15.05 -5.80
CA ILE A 49 5.16 -15.61 -6.62
C ILE A 49 4.91 -15.46 -8.13
N ASN A 50 3.66 -15.26 -8.55
CA ASN A 50 3.27 -15.26 -9.97
C ASN A 50 2.35 -14.09 -10.36
N ASP A 51 2.54 -12.92 -9.74
CA ASP A 51 1.85 -11.67 -10.08
C ASP A 51 0.32 -11.79 -10.21
N GLY A 52 -0.31 -12.48 -9.25
CA GLY A 52 -1.76 -12.72 -9.21
C GLY A 52 -2.26 -13.83 -10.14
N LYS A 53 -1.42 -14.40 -11.01
CA LYS A 53 -1.80 -15.45 -11.97
C LYS A 53 -1.72 -16.84 -11.32
N ILE A 54 -2.57 -17.08 -10.33
CA ILE A 54 -2.54 -18.32 -9.52
C ILE A 54 -2.68 -19.57 -10.40
N GLU A 55 -3.65 -19.59 -11.30
CA GLU A 55 -3.94 -20.75 -12.17
C GLU A 55 -2.75 -21.11 -13.06
N ASP A 56 -2.07 -20.11 -13.64
CA ASP A 56 -0.89 -20.31 -14.47
C ASP A 56 0.24 -20.99 -13.70
N TYR A 57 0.47 -20.59 -12.45
CA TYR A 57 1.50 -21.21 -11.61
C TYR A 57 1.13 -22.67 -11.32
N MET A 58 -0.11 -22.90 -10.89
CA MET A 58 -0.58 -24.25 -10.60
C MET A 58 -0.51 -25.16 -11.83
N ALA A 59 -0.87 -24.67 -13.01
CA ALA A 59 -0.82 -25.44 -14.26
C ALA A 59 0.62 -25.83 -14.65
N LYS A 60 1.60 -24.94 -14.44
CA LYS A 60 3.02 -25.22 -14.71
C LYS A 60 3.62 -26.25 -13.76
N HIS A 61 3.23 -26.20 -12.49
CA HIS A 61 3.83 -27.01 -11.42
C HIS A 61 3.02 -28.25 -11.02
N GLN A 62 1.85 -28.50 -11.63
CA GLN A 62 0.94 -29.60 -11.22
C GLN A 62 1.59 -30.99 -11.24
N HIS A 63 2.61 -31.21 -12.08
CA HIS A 63 3.32 -32.48 -12.21
C HIS A 63 4.55 -32.59 -11.30
N ASP A 64 4.89 -31.53 -10.56
CA ASP A 64 5.97 -31.56 -9.61
C ASP A 64 5.62 -32.45 -8.40
N LYS A 65 6.64 -33.00 -7.75
CA LYS A 65 6.44 -33.83 -6.56
C LYS A 65 6.24 -33.01 -5.30
N LYS A 66 6.82 -31.80 -5.25
CA LYS A 66 6.98 -30.98 -4.05
C LYS A 66 6.76 -29.51 -4.35
N ALA A 67 6.18 -28.79 -3.41
CA ALA A 67 6.00 -27.34 -3.48
C ALA A 67 7.17 -26.60 -2.81
N ASP A 68 8.40 -27.03 -3.06
CA ASP A 68 9.59 -26.50 -2.38
C ASP A 68 9.96 -25.11 -2.87
N GLU A 69 9.77 -24.80 -4.15
CA GLU A 69 9.96 -23.46 -4.70
C GLU A 69 9.03 -22.44 -4.03
N LEU A 70 7.72 -22.71 -4.01
CA LEU A 70 6.72 -21.85 -3.35
C LEU A 70 7.01 -21.70 -1.86
N TRP A 71 7.45 -22.79 -1.20
CA TRP A 71 7.82 -22.75 0.21
C TRP A 71 9.06 -21.90 0.47
N GLN A 72 10.12 -22.08 -0.33
CA GLN A 72 11.34 -21.30 -0.20
C GLN A 72 11.07 -19.82 -0.45
N TYR A 73 10.32 -19.50 -1.49
CA TYR A 73 9.86 -18.15 -1.78
C TYR A 73 9.16 -17.51 -0.56
N PHE A 74 8.19 -18.21 0.03
CA PHE A 74 7.48 -17.70 1.20
C PHE A 74 8.41 -17.45 2.39
N GLN A 75 9.32 -18.38 2.66
CA GLN A 75 10.33 -18.23 3.73
C GLN A 75 11.21 -16.99 3.48
N ASP A 76 11.66 -16.77 2.25
CA ASP A 76 12.51 -15.65 1.88
C ASP A 76 11.77 -14.31 2.03
N VAL A 77 10.49 -14.25 1.64
CA VAL A 77 9.63 -13.08 1.86
C VAL A 77 9.57 -12.75 3.35
N ILE A 78 9.20 -13.72 4.20
CA ILE A 78 9.05 -13.48 5.64
C ILE A 78 10.39 -13.08 6.28
N ALA A 79 11.48 -13.76 5.95
CA ALA A 79 12.82 -13.44 6.45
C ALA A 79 13.26 -12.03 6.04
N TRP A 80 13.00 -11.64 4.79
CA TRP A 80 13.30 -10.29 4.31
C TRP A 80 12.47 -9.22 5.02
N VAL A 81 11.17 -9.45 5.26
CA VAL A 81 10.33 -8.50 6.02
C VAL A 81 10.88 -8.32 7.42
N ARG A 82 11.18 -9.42 8.14
CA ARG A 82 11.72 -9.36 9.51
C ARG A 82 13.07 -8.65 9.60
N LYS A 83 13.93 -8.84 8.60
CA LYS A 83 15.23 -8.15 8.51
C LYS A 83 15.08 -6.67 8.20
N THR A 84 14.16 -6.31 7.31
CA THR A 84 13.98 -4.94 6.80
C THR A 84 13.15 -4.08 7.76
N PHE A 85 12.17 -4.68 8.44
CA PHE A 85 11.21 -4.04 9.33
C PHE A 85 11.16 -4.79 10.67
N PRO A 86 12.19 -4.65 11.53
CA PRO A 86 12.35 -5.47 12.73
C PRO A 86 11.30 -5.19 13.82
N ASN A 87 10.69 -4.00 13.81
CA ASN A 87 9.72 -3.60 14.83
C ASN A 87 8.30 -3.92 14.37
N TYR A 88 7.73 -4.99 14.93
CA TYR A 88 6.37 -5.39 14.62
C TYR A 88 5.33 -4.34 15.05
N ARG A 89 4.35 -4.13 14.17
CA ARG A 89 3.11 -3.39 14.44
C ARG A 89 1.94 -4.13 13.78
N ARG A 90 0.75 -4.09 14.38
CA ARG A 90 -0.43 -4.82 13.87
C ARG A 90 -0.79 -4.49 12.42
N GLU A 91 -0.47 -3.29 11.98
CA GLU A 91 -0.72 -2.79 10.62
C GLU A 91 0.04 -3.60 9.56
N MET A 92 1.14 -4.27 9.94
CA MET A 92 1.95 -5.14 9.07
C MET A 92 1.19 -6.35 8.55
N ASN A 93 0.14 -6.79 9.25
CA ASN A 93 -0.65 -7.97 8.88
C ASN A 93 -1.42 -7.81 7.56
N SER A 94 -1.64 -6.58 7.12
CA SER A 94 -2.43 -6.25 5.93
C SER A 94 -1.59 -5.82 4.71
N VAL A 95 -0.27 -5.94 4.81
CA VAL A 95 0.66 -5.49 3.76
C VAL A 95 0.90 -6.62 2.76
N GLN A 96 0.90 -6.30 1.46
CA GLN A 96 1.25 -7.23 0.38
C GLN A 96 2.76 -7.43 0.32
N TRP A 97 3.31 -8.20 1.26
CA TRP A 97 4.76 -8.35 1.43
C TRP A 97 5.46 -8.98 0.24
N GLY A 98 4.83 -9.96 -0.43
CA GLY A 98 5.43 -10.61 -1.59
C GLY A 98 5.66 -9.65 -2.75
N GLU A 99 4.73 -8.75 -3.03
CA GLU A 99 4.91 -7.71 -4.07
C GLU A 99 6.10 -6.79 -3.76
N LEU A 100 6.22 -6.35 -2.50
CA LEU A 100 7.33 -5.51 -2.06
C LEU A 100 8.65 -6.27 -2.07
N TYR A 101 8.66 -7.52 -1.64
CA TYR A 101 9.83 -8.39 -1.70
C TYR A 101 10.31 -8.53 -3.15
N ASN A 102 9.43 -8.86 -4.08
CA ASN A 102 9.78 -9.05 -5.50
C ASN A 102 10.44 -7.79 -6.09
N GLN A 103 9.98 -6.60 -5.70
CA GLN A 103 10.51 -5.32 -6.21
C GLN A 103 11.77 -4.81 -5.48
N PHE A 104 11.98 -5.18 -4.21
CA PHE A 104 12.98 -4.54 -3.35
C PHE A 104 14.00 -5.49 -2.72
N LYS A 105 13.88 -6.82 -2.84
CA LYS A 105 14.79 -7.80 -2.21
C LYS A 105 16.27 -7.57 -2.51
N ASP A 106 16.59 -7.11 -3.72
CA ASP A 106 17.96 -6.88 -4.19
C ASP A 106 18.46 -5.45 -3.93
N LYS A 107 17.63 -4.58 -3.36
CA LYS A 107 18.00 -3.19 -3.06
C LYS A 107 18.65 -3.09 -1.69
N LYS A 108 19.65 -2.20 -1.57
CA LYS A 108 20.26 -1.89 -0.28
C LYS A 108 19.33 -1.01 0.54
N LEU A 109 18.64 -1.62 1.51
CA LEU A 109 17.74 -0.96 2.45
C LEU A 109 18.42 -0.76 3.80
N ASP A 110 18.20 0.41 4.40
CA ASP A 110 18.67 0.76 5.74
C ASP A 110 17.49 0.67 6.70
N ALA A 111 17.42 -0.44 7.45
CA ALA A 111 16.31 -0.72 8.37
C ALA A 111 16.14 0.36 9.44
N THR A 112 17.25 0.99 9.89
CA THR A 112 17.20 2.05 10.88
C THR A 112 16.56 3.31 10.31
N LYS A 113 16.95 3.72 9.09
CA LYS A 113 16.33 4.87 8.42
C LYS A 113 14.85 4.64 8.12
N LEU A 114 14.50 3.44 7.64
CA LEU A 114 13.11 3.07 7.39
C LEU A 114 12.29 3.15 8.67
N GLU A 115 12.78 2.60 9.78
CA GLU A 115 12.06 2.64 11.06
C GLU A 115 11.88 4.06 11.61
N THR A 116 12.88 4.94 11.48
CA THR A 116 12.74 6.36 11.84
C THR A 116 11.63 7.03 11.05
N GLU A 117 11.57 6.79 9.75
CA GLU A 117 10.52 7.33 8.89
C GLU A 117 9.14 6.75 9.22
N ILE A 118 9.04 5.43 9.39
CA ILE A 118 7.80 4.75 9.78
C ILE A 118 7.26 5.32 11.07
N LYS A 119 8.09 5.53 12.10
CA LYS A 119 7.67 6.15 13.37
C LYS A 119 7.08 7.54 13.17
N LYS A 120 7.68 8.36 12.31
CA LYS A 120 7.16 9.70 12.00
C LYS A 120 5.79 9.61 11.34
N LEU A 121 5.65 8.75 10.33
CA LEU A 121 4.40 8.57 9.58
C LEU A 121 3.29 7.94 10.42
N MET A 122 3.64 7.09 11.38
CA MET A 122 2.69 6.51 12.33
C MET A 122 2.08 7.59 13.23
N GLN A 123 2.82 8.64 13.59
CA GLN A 123 2.35 9.77 14.38
C GLN A 123 1.60 10.83 13.56
N ASP A 124 1.73 10.81 12.23
CA ASP A 124 1.09 11.79 11.36
C ASP A 124 -0.41 11.49 11.21
N GLU A 125 -1.25 12.40 11.72
CA GLU A 125 -2.71 12.28 11.66
C GLU A 125 -3.28 12.40 10.24
N ASP A 126 -2.53 13.02 9.32
CA ASP A 126 -2.94 13.10 7.92
C ASP A 126 -2.76 11.75 7.20
N VAL A 127 -1.91 10.84 7.72
CA VAL A 127 -1.79 9.47 7.18
C VAL A 127 -2.90 8.59 7.76
N THR A 128 -3.96 8.32 6.98
CA THR A 128 -5.10 7.53 7.46
C THR A 128 -4.92 6.02 7.26
N LYS A 129 -4.17 5.59 6.22
CA LYS A 129 -3.88 4.17 5.96
C LYS A 129 -2.49 3.80 6.48
N LYS A 130 -2.41 3.46 7.76
CA LYS A 130 -1.13 3.15 8.45
C LYS A 130 -0.41 1.93 7.89
N SER A 131 -1.12 0.92 7.38
CA SER A 131 -0.48 -0.21 6.68
C SER A 131 0.17 0.20 5.36
N GLY A 132 -0.29 1.29 4.74
CA GLY A 132 0.29 1.85 3.53
C GLY A 132 1.64 2.57 3.74
N ILE A 133 2.06 2.76 4.99
CA ILE A 133 3.37 3.36 5.30
C ILE A 133 4.51 2.48 4.76
N TYR A 134 4.41 1.17 4.91
CA TYR A 134 5.45 0.22 4.47
C TYR A 134 5.72 0.26 2.96
N PRO A 135 4.70 0.15 2.07
CA PRO A 135 4.93 0.37 0.65
C PRO A 135 5.36 1.81 0.32
N TYR A 136 4.88 2.83 1.04
CA TYR A 136 5.29 4.22 0.79
C TYR A 136 6.78 4.46 1.05
N VAL A 137 7.35 3.98 2.17
CA VAL A 137 8.77 4.22 2.47
C VAL A 137 9.71 3.53 1.47
N LEU A 138 9.22 2.54 0.73
CA LEU A 138 9.94 1.87 -0.35
C LEU A 138 9.71 2.52 -1.72
N THR A 139 8.46 2.83 -2.07
CA THR A 139 8.05 3.26 -3.42
C THR A 139 7.96 4.77 -3.60
N ARG A 140 7.82 5.52 -2.51
CA ARG A 140 7.54 6.96 -2.46
C ARG A 140 6.22 7.38 -3.11
N GLN A 141 5.29 6.45 -3.32
CA GLN A 141 3.97 6.75 -3.89
C GLN A 141 2.96 7.07 -2.78
N GLU A 142 2.52 8.33 -2.71
CA GLU A 142 1.58 8.81 -1.67
C GLU A 142 0.23 8.08 -1.67
N LYS A 143 -0.18 7.50 -2.82
CA LYS A 143 -1.43 6.74 -2.95
C LYS A 143 -1.58 5.63 -1.91
N TYR A 144 -0.46 5.11 -1.37
CA TYR A 144 -0.51 4.10 -0.32
C TYR A 144 -0.93 4.67 1.04
N LEU A 145 -0.64 5.94 1.33
CA LEU A 145 -0.85 6.54 2.65
C LEU A 145 -2.30 6.92 2.92
N SER A 146 -3.11 7.11 1.87
CA SER A 146 -4.49 7.64 1.97
C SER A 146 -4.51 8.92 2.80
N ILE A 147 -3.96 10.00 2.26
CA ILE A 147 -3.86 11.26 3.00
C ILE A 147 -5.25 11.81 3.32
N ARG A 148 -5.43 12.31 4.54
CA ARG A 148 -6.69 12.86 5.04
C ARG A 148 -7.21 13.94 4.10
N ALA A 149 -8.45 13.79 3.68
CA ALA A 149 -9.14 14.79 2.88
C ALA A 149 -9.49 16.03 3.72
N PHE A 150 -9.53 17.20 3.07
CA PHE A 150 -10.03 18.42 3.69
C PHE A 150 -11.50 18.28 4.09
N THR A 151 -11.86 18.82 5.25
CA THR A 151 -13.26 18.89 5.71
C THR A 151 -14.07 19.87 4.90
N GLU A 152 -15.40 19.70 4.81
CA GLU A 152 -16.28 20.64 4.09
C GLU A 152 -16.15 22.08 4.58
N LYS A 153 -15.90 22.28 5.89
CA LYS A 153 -15.59 23.60 6.46
C LYS A 153 -14.33 24.20 5.84
N MET A 154 -13.23 23.44 5.79
CA MET A 154 -11.97 23.89 5.19
C MET A 154 -12.13 24.20 3.68
N LYS A 155 -12.91 23.38 2.97
CA LYS A 155 -13.23 23.61 1.55
C LYS A 155 -13.99 24.93 1.36
N ARG A 156 -15.02 25.16 2.18
CA ARG A 156 -15.80 26.41 2.16
C ARG A 156 -14.91 27.62 2.45
N GLU A 157 -14.09 27.56 3.49
CA GLU A 157 -13.18 28.66 3.83
C GLU A 157 -12.20 28.97 2.70
N ALA A 158 -11.61 27.94 2.07
CA ALA A 158 -10.73 28.12 0.91
C ALA A 158 -11.47 28.73 -0.28
N TYR A 159 -12.68 28.25 -0.57
CA TYR A 159 -13.53 28.78 -1.63
C TYR A 159 -13.81 30.28 -1.45
N GLU A 160 -14.21 30.71 -0.25
CA GLU A 160 -14.50 32.13 0.03
C GLU A 160 -13.24 32.99 -0.05
N ARG A 161 -12.10 32.52 0.48
CA ARG A 161 -10.80 33.23 0.34
C ARG A 161 -10.40 33.41 -1.12
N GLN A 162 -10.67 32.41 -1.95
CA GLN A 162 -10.39 32.42 -3.39
C GLN A 162 -11.48 33.10 -4.22
N ARG A 163 -12.63 33.43 -3.62
CA ARG A 163 -13.82 33.96 -4.30
C ARG A 163 -14.28 33.07 -5.46
N GLY A 164 -14.16 31.75 -5.29
CA GLY A 164 -14.45 30.72 -6.29
C GLY A 164 -13.48 30.69 -7.49
N VAL A 165 -12.35 31.40 -7.42
CA VAL A 165 -11.36 31.43 -8.50
C VAL A 165 -10.33 30.31 -8.34
N CYS A 166 -10.17 29.48 -9.37
CA CYS A 166 -9.07 28.51 -9.46
C CYS A 166 -7.74 29.26 -9.67
N PRO A 167 -6.72 29.12 -8.79
CA PRO A 167 -5.44 29.83 -8.90
C PRO A 167 -4.67 29.51 -10.18
N TRP A 168 -4.83 28.28 -10.69
CA TRP A 168 -4.19 27.82 -11.92
C TRP A 168 -4.89 28.34 -13.18
N CYS A 169 -6.23 28.31 -13.25
CA CYS A 169 -6.97 28.98 -14.33
C CYS A 169 -6.58 30.46 -14.43
N LYS A 170 -6.45 31.15 -13.29
CA LYS A 170 -6.01 32.55 -13.24
C LYS A 170 -4.59 32.72 -13.76
N LYS A 171 -3.65 31.85 -13.36
CA LYS A 171 -2.25 31.87 -13.81
C LYS A 171 -2.14 31.63 -15.33
N GLU A 172 -2.93 30.72 -15.86
CA GLU A 172 -2.97 30.37 -17.29
C GLU A 172 -3.82 31.33 -18.13
N LYS A 173 -4.53 32.27 -17.50
CA LYS A 173 -5.46 33.21 -18.15
C LYS A 173 -6.58 32.49 -18.94
N LYS A 174 -7.10 31.38 -18.41
CA LYS A 174 -8.28 30.71 -18.97
C LYS A 174 -9.51 31.62 -18.93
N GLU A 175 -10.39 31.50 -19.92
CA GLU A 175 -11.64 32.26 -19.99
C GLU A 175 -12.54 32.00 -18.76
N LYS A 176 -12.77 30.72 -18.43
CA LYS A 176 -13.46 30.32 -17.18
C LYS A 176 -12.44 30.12 -16.06
N GLN A 177 -12.37 31.10 -15.16
CA GLN A 177 -11.53 31.05 -13.96
C GLN A 177 -12.31 30.92 -12.65
N LYS A 178 -13.60 31.30 -12.66
CA LYS A 178 -14.52 31.18 -11.52
C LYS A 178 -15.42 29.97 -11.71
N TRP A 179 -15.63 29.23 -10.64
CA TRP A 179 -16.35 27.97 -10.60
C TRP A 179 -17.28 27.97 -9.39
N ASP A 180 -18.38 27.25 -9.48
CA ASP A 180 -19.18 26.94 -8.28
C ASP A 180 -18.43 25.91 -7.43
N ILE A 181 -18.71 25.88 -6.12
CA ILE A 181 -17.94 25.03 -5.20
C ILE A 181 -18.06 23.54 -5.56
N GLU A 182 -19.20 23.11 -6.09
CA GLU A 182 -19.47 21.73 -6.54
C GLU A 182 -18.69 21.34 -7.82
N GLU A 183 -18.20 22.35 -8.55
CA GLU A 183 -17.34 22.18 -9.72
C GLU A 183 -15.84 22.17 -9.33
N MET A 184 -15.52 22.35 -8.05
CA MET A 184 -14.15 22.43 -7.55
C MET A 184 -13.80 21.27 -6.63
N GLU A 185 -12.50 20.99 -6.55
CA GLU A 185 -11.92 19.98 -5.67
C GLU A 185 -10.82 20.61 -4.82
N ALA A 186 -10.82 20.28 -3.54
CA ALA A 186 -9.81 20.78 -2.61
C ALA A 186 -8.50 20.04 -2.79
N ASP A 187 -7.40 20.76 -2.62
CA ASP A 187 -6.04 20.25 -2.74
C ASP A 187 -5.10 21.03 -1.83
N HIS A 188 -3.93 20.48 -1.56
CA HIS A 188 -2.92 21.12 -0.73
C HIS A 188 -2.18 22.21 -1.52
N ILE A 189 -1.90 23.36 -0.91
CA ILE A 189 -1.04 24.40 -1.50
C ILE A 189 0.38 23.89 -1.58
N THR A 190 0.97 23.57 -0.42
CA THR A 190 2.18 22.77 -0.31
C THR A 190 1.79 21.30 -0.30
N PRO A 191 2.27 20.48 -1.25
CA PRO A 191 1.97 19.05 -1.26
C PRO A 191 2.35 18.35 0.04
N TRP A 192 1.69 17.23 0.34
CA TRP A 192 1.92 16.52 1.59
C TRP A 192 3.37 15.99 1.72
N HIS A 193 3.97 15.41 0.67
CA HIS A 193 5.41 15.07 0.66
C HIS A 193 6.33 16.28 0.87
N GLY A 194 5.87 17.49 0.51
CA GLY A 194 6.56 18.75 0.75
C GLY A 194 6.42 19.29 2.17
N GLY A 195 5.80 18.52 3.09
CA GLY A 195 5.54 18.92 4.47
C GLY A 195 4.24 19.71 4.65
N GLY A 196 3.38 19.78 3.64
CA GLY A 196 2.07 20.38 3.75
C GLY A 196 1.11 19.54 4.59
N LYS A 197 0.35 20.20 5.47
CA LYS A 197 -0.65 19.55 6.34
C LYS A 197 -2.06 19.73 5.79
N THR A 198 -2.99 18.85 6.15
CA THR A 198 -4.42 19.02 5.85
C THR A 198 -5.06 20.00 6.84
N ILE A 199 -4.76 21.28 6.68
CA ILE A 199 -5.28 22.41 7.48
C ILE A 199 -5.87 23.48 6.58
N ALA A 200 -6.74 24.34 7.13
CA ALA A 200 -7.45 25.35 6.36
C ALA A 200 -6.50 26.27 5.56
N GLU A 201 -5.36 26.64 6.15
CA GLU A 201 -4.35 27.53 5.56
C GLU A 201 -3.64 26.91 4.36
N ASN A 202 -3.53 25.59 4.33
CA ASN A 202 -2.92 24.84 3.24
C ASN A 202 -3.95 24.28 2.25
N CYS A 203 -5.24 24.59 2.43
CA CYS A 203 -6.31 24.19 1.52
C CYS A 203 -6.46 25.23 0.40
N GLN A 204 -6.50 24.74 -0.84
CA GLN A 204 -6.96 25.50 -2.00
C GLN A 204 -8.03 24.73 -2.77
N MET A 205 -8.97 25.44 -3.38
CA MET A 205 -9.95 24.89 -4.33
C MET A 205 -9.42 25.02 -5.75
N LEU A 206 -9.38 23.91 -6.49
CA LEU A 206 -9.00 23.86 -7.90
C LEU A 206 -10.21 23.43 -8.74
N CYS A 207 -10.27 23.84 -10.01
CA CYS A 207 -11.21 23.18 -10.92
C CYS A 207 -10.80 21.71 -11.11
N LYS A 208 -11.77 20.85 -11.44
CA LYS A 208 -11.54 19.40 -11.60
C LYS A 208 -10.40 19.07 -12.56
N GLU A 209 -10.25 19.84 -13.64
CA GLU A 209 -9.17 19.65 -14.61
C GLU A 209 -7.80 19.88 -13.97
N HIS A 210 -7.57 21.03 -13.32
CA HIS A 210 -6.29 21.33 -12.68
C HIS A 210 -5.99 20.42 -11.48
N ASN A 211 -7.02 20.01 -10.73
CA ASN A 211 -6.84 19.08 -9.61
C ASN A 211 -6.32 17.71 -10.11
N ARG A 212 -6.93 17.17 -11.17
CA ARG A 212 -6.52 15.89 -11.77
C ARG A 212 -5.09 15.95 -12.33
N THR A 213 -4.77 17.00 -13.09
CA THR A 213 -3.43 17.21 -13.64
C THR A 213 -2.38 17.35 -12.54
N LYS A 214 -2.69 18.07 -11.45
CA LYS A 214 -1.74 18.27 -10.34
C LYS A 214 -1.55 17.01 -9.51
N SER A 215 -2.60 16.23 -9.31
CA SER A 215 -2.56 14.98 -8.54
C SER A 215 -1.89 13.83 -9.29
N GLY A 216 -1.49 14.01 -10.56
CA GLY A 216 -0.83 12.99 -11.36
C GLY A 216 -1.72 11.79 -11.70
N ILE A 217 -3.04 12.02 -11.80
CA ILE A 217 -4.03 11.06 -12.30
C ILE A 217 -4.22 11.27 -13.80
#